data_AF-A0A965Y8U5-F1
#
_entry.id   AF-A0A965Y8U5-F1
#
_cell.length_a   1.000
_cell.length_b   1.000
_cell.length_c   1.000
_cell.angle_alpha   90.00
_cell.angle_beta   90.00
_cell.angle_gamma   90.00
#
_symmetry.space_group_name_H-M   'P 1'
#
loop_
_entity.id
_entity.type
_entity.pdbx_description
1 polymer ?
#
loop_
_entity_poly.entity_id
_entity_poly.type
_entity_poly.pdbx_seq_one_letter_code
_entity_poly.pdbx_strand_id
1 'polypeptide(L)' 'PMNLPYTMTPEMVADGALGFRPKILYPYHYGQTDPGKLVDLLKDSGIEMRVRKLS' A
#
# COMPACT_ATOMS: atom_id res chain seq x y z
N PRO A 1 -6.70 1.71 -2.18
CA PRO A 1 -7.00 3.08 -1.70
C PRO A 1 -6.50 3.33 -0.27
N MET A 2 -5.75 4.42 -0.09
CA MET A 2 -5.11 4.82 1.19
C MET A 2 -5.34 6.32 1.43
N ASN A 3 -6.60 6.71 1.52
CA ASN A 3 -7.02 8.11 1.66
C ASN A 3 -7.95 8.24 2.85
N LEU A 4 -7.40 8.64 4.00
CA LEU A 4 -8.19 8.94 5.19
C LEU A 4 -8.94 10.27 5.04
N PRO A 5 -10.10 10.44 5.71
CA PRO A 5 -10.81 9.48 6.57
C PRO A 5 -11.65 8.43 5.81
N TYR A 6 -11.55 8.38 4.48
CA TYR A 6 -12.50 7.65 3.64
C TYR A 6 -12.19 6.15 3.46
N THR A 7 -10.96 5.71 3.71
CA THR A 7 -10.51 4.33 3.44
C THR A 7 -9.58 3.79 4.53
N MET A 8 -8.34 3.39 4.20
CA MET A 8 -7.43 2.68 5.10
C MET A 8 -6.16 3.49 5.38
N THR A 9 -5.56 3.28 6.57
CA THR A 9 -4.19 3.72 6.86
C THR A 9 -3.18 2.80 6.12
N PRO A 10 -1.91 3.22 5.94
CA PRO A 10 -0.86 2.34 5.40
C PRO A 10 -0.70 1.02 6.16
N GLU A 11 -0.87 1.03 7.48
CA GLU A 11 -0.77 -0.17 8.34
C GLU A 11 -1.87 -1.17 8.07
N MET A 12 -3.12 -0.69 7.92
CA MET A 12 -4.25 -1.56 7.56
C MET A 12 -4.07 -2.19 6.18
N VAL A 13 -3.48 -1.44 5.22
CA VAL A 13 -3.17 -2.00 3.91
C VAL A 13 -2.04 -3.02 3.97
N ALA A 14 -1.01 -2.77 4.78
CA ALA A 14 0.08 -3.72 4.98
C ALA A 14 -0.43 -5.04 5.57
N ASP A 15 -1.28 -4.98 6.59
CA ASP A 15 -1.88 -6.16 7.22
C ASP A 15 -2.68 -7.00 6.21
N GLY A 16 -3.56 -6.36 5.43
CA GLY A 16 -4.31 -7.03 4.36
C GLY A 16 -3.41 -7.63 3.27
N ALA A 17 -2.36 -6.91 2.88
CA ALA A 17 -1.40 -7.37 1.87
C ALA A 17 -0.57 -8.56 2.36
N LEU A 18 -0.18 -8.60 3.63
CA LEU A 18 0.54 -9.73 4.23
C LEU A 18 -0.35 -10.95 4.43
N GLY A 19 -1.65 -10.76 4.68
CA GLY A 19 -2.62 -11.85 4.71
C GLY A 19 -2.86 -12.47 3.33
N PHE A 20 -2.99 -11.65 2.29
CA PHE A 20 -3.28 -12.10 0.93
C PHE A 20 -2.02 -12.55 0.15
N ARG A 21 -0.86 -11.96 0.44
CA ARG A 21 0.45 -12.18 -0.21
C ARG A 21 0.42 -12.10 -1.75
N PRO A 22 0.00 -10.97 -2.34
CA PRO A 22 0.05 -10.79 -3.78
C PRO A 22 1.50 -10.76 -4.28
N LYS A 23 1.73 -11.18 -5.53
CA LYS A 23 3.06 -11.00 -6.16
C LYS A 23 3.40 -9.53 -6.38
N ILE A 24 2.41 -8.72 -6.77
CA ILE A 24 2.57 -7.30 -7.08
C ILE A 24 1.45 -6.52 -6.41
N LEU A 25 1.78 -5.41 -5.75
CA LEU A 25 0.82 -4.48 -5.16
C LEU A 25 0.99 -3.08 -5.77
N TYR A 26 -0.11 -2.54 -6.28
CA TYR A 26 -0.18 -1.17 -6.81
C TYR A 26 -0.96 -0.29 -5.82
N PRO A 27 -0.30 0.57 -5.03
CA PRO A 27 -1.00 1.59 -4.26
C PRO A 27 -1.68 2.57 -5.23
N TYR A 28 -2.97 2.79 -5.02
CA TYR A 28 -3.82 3.69 -5.81
C TYR A 28 -4.74 4.49 -4.89
N HIS A 29 -5.26 5.62 -5.36
CA HIS A 29 -6.07 6.57 -4.57
C HIS A 29 -5.51 6.80 -3.16
N TYR A 30 -4.25 7.25 -3.09
CA TYR A 30 -3.58 7.59 -1.83
C TYR A 30 -3.59 9.09 -1.54
N GLY A 31 -4.09 9.94 -2.45
CA GLY A 31 -4.25 11.38 -2.21
C GLY A 31 -2.93 12.04 -1.83
N GLN A 32 -2.88 12.60 -0.61
CA GLN A 32 -1.67 13.18 -0.01
C GLN A 32 -0.91 12.20 0.91
N THR A 33 -1.44 11.00 1.12
CA THR A 33 -0.78 9.95 1.92
C THR A 33 0.48 9.50 1.21
N ASP A 34 1.61 9.54 1.91
CA ASP A 34 2.89 9.09 1.38
C ASP A 34 2.91 7.55 1.22
N PRO A 35 3.00 7.01 -0.01
CA PRO A 35 3.12 5.57 -0.23
C PRO A 35 4.46 5.00 0.23
N GLY A 36 5.48 5.84 0.52
CA GLY A 36 6.77 5.41 1.05
C GLY A 36 6.64 4.58 2.34
N LYS A 37 5.73 5.00 3.24
CA LYS A 37 5.44 4.24 4.47
C LYS A 37 4.96 2.83 4.19
N LEU A 38 4.14 2.63 3.15
CA LEU A 38 3.67 1.29 2.77
C LEU A 38 4.80 0.44 2.18
N VAL A 39 5.75 1.06 1.45
CA VAL A 39 6.94 0.37 0.95
C VAL A 39 7.79 -0.14 2.11
N ASP A 40 8.00 0.67 3.14
CA ASP A 40 8.77 0.28 4.33
C ASP A 40 8.07 -0.84 5.12
N LEU A 41 6.74 -0.75 5.30
CA LEU A 41 5.95 -1.77 6.00
C LEU A 41 5.94 -3.13 5.29
N LEU A 42 6.08 -3.14 3.97
CA LEU A 42 6.10 -4.36 3.15
C LEU A 42 7.51 -4.79 2.74
N LYS A 43 8.55 -4.17 3.30
CA LYS A 43 9.93 -4.55 3.06
C LYS A 43 10.13 -6.02 3.45
N ASP A 44 10.88 -6.75 2.63
CA ASP A 44 11.21 -8.18 2.82
C ASP A 44 10.01 -9.14 2.84
N SER A 45 8.78 -8.67 2.57
CA SER A 45 7.57 -9.51 2.51
C SER A 45 7.52 -10.44 1.29
N GLY A 46 8.33 -10.15 0.27
CA GLY A 46 8.29 -10.78 -1.06
C GLY A 46 7.24 -10.17 -1.99
N ILE A 47 6.52 -9.13 -1.55
CA ILE A 47 5.51 -8.42 -2.35
C ILE A 47 6.21 -7.31 -3.14
N GLU A 48 6.11 -7.34 -4.47
CA GLU A 48 6.66 -6.30 -5.32
C GLU A 48 5.76 -5.06 -5.31
N MET A 49 6.22 -3.98 -4.68
CA MET A 49 5.53 -2.71 -4.68
C MET A 49 5.81 -1.92 -5.96
N ARG A 50 4.74 -1.53 -6.68
CA ARG A 50 4.84 -0.68 -7.87
C ARG A 50 4.05 0.60 -7.69
N VAL A 51 4.76 1.66 -7.30
CA VAL A 51 4.16 2.99 -7.18
C VAL A 51 4.08 3.61 -8.57
N ARG A 52 2.86 3.80 -9.06
CA ARG A 52 2.57 4.53 -10.30
C ARG A 52 1.52 5.59 -10.01
N LYS A 53 1.60 6.73 -10.72
CA LYS A 53 0.56 7.76 -10.65
C LYS A 53 -0.66 7.26 -11.43
N LEU A 54 -1.45 6.42 -10.77
CA LEU A 54 -2.76 5.97 -11.23
C LEU A 54 -3.77 6.99 -10.72
N SER A 55 -3.72 8.18 -11.32
CA SER A 55 -4.67 9.28 -11.08
C SER A 55 -5.91 9.09 -11.93
#